data_AF-A0AAD7MCI1-F1
#
_entry.id   AF-A0AAD7MCI1-F1
#
_cell.length_a   1.000
_cell.length_b   1.000
_cell.length_c   1.000
_cell.angle_alpha   90.00
_cell.angle_beta   90.00
_cell.angle_gamma   90.00
#
_symmetry.space_group_name_H-M   'P 1'
#
loop_
_entity.id
_entity.type
_entity.pdbx_description
1 polymer ?
#
loop_
_entity_poly.entity_id
_entity_poly.type
_entity_poly.pdbx_seq_one_letter_code
_entity_poly.pdbx_strand_id
1 'polypeptide(L)'
;MALIRGLQALYPCPICFVPWNEQSDISTEHPKRTGQDSKANLKAARACKTAADREAILKENSLRDVENVFWRIGNTDPHATCSFDRLHAYGGLWTDHLFTQIKLRVIEKGRNAVAKIDKQMSLMPRWRGLNHFDAVMSLVKHVLEDIENKGATRNFGTKISESMHGPLRETYHRLTNFKNVTPQLEKHDHRRAVGLLIREQLNVLDAPDDPDCPEDAEILSNISIGSKLRPVSFSVIEEKTYGDASFTRFRIRFANFLSDFLPAYDYNLPDGKQIQFDKEDTLAPFQFLKVYYHHLGNWTSSADYLRCNPNFHGQP
;
A
#
# COMPACT_ATOMS: atom_id res chain seq x y z
N MET A 1 8.35 -16.06 12.04
CA MET A 1 8.09 -17.46 11.66
C MET A 1 9.05 -18.38 12.40
N ALA A 2 8.60 -19.51 12.94
CA ALA A 2 9.41 -20.47 13.70
C ALA A 2 10.49 -21.23 12.86
N LEU A 3 10.79 -20.78 11.64
CA LEU A 3 11.80 -21.32 10.71
C LEU A 3 11.66 -22.82 10.39
N ILE A 4 10.43 -23.32 10.39
CA ILE A 4 10.11 -24.67 9.90
C ILE A 4 10.01 -24.71 8.37
N ARG A 5 10.02 -25.92 7.80
CA ARG A 5 9.93 -26.16 6.35
C ARG A 5 8.55 -25.91 5.74
N GLY A 6 7.50 -25.78 6.56
CA GLY A 6 6.14 -25.46 6.13
C GLY A 6 5.36 -26.67 5.63
N LEU A 7 4.44 -26.47 4.68
CA LEU A 7 3.44 -27.48 4.25
C LEU A 7 4.02 -28.79 3.70
N GLN A 8 5.24 -28.78 3.15
CA GLN A 8 5.89 -29.98 2.61
C GLN A 8 6.80 -30.70 3.63
N ALA A 9 6.73 -30.32 4.90
CA ALA A 9 7.52 -30.93 5.94
C ALA A 9 6.85 -32.19 6.50
N LEU A 10 7.63 -33.09 7.12
CA LEU A 10 7.10 -34.25 7.84
C LEU A 10 6.16 -33.83 8.96
N TYR A 11 6.49 -32.71 9.61
CA TYR A 11 5.75 -32.13 10.72
C TYR A 11 5.50 -30.64 10.44
N PRO A 12 4.44 -30.30 9.69
CA PRO A 12 4.22 -28.95 9.16
C PRO A 12 3.74 -27.93 10.20
N CYS A 13 3.30 -28.37 11.39
CA CYS A 13 2.89 -27.47 12.45
C CYS A 13 4.08 -26.77 13.12
N PRO A 14 4.05 -25.45 13.32
CA PRO A 14 5.11 -24.74 14.04
C PRO A 14 5.05 -24.94 15.55
N ILE A 15 3.98 -25.51 16.11
CA ILE A 15 3.78 -25.66 17.56
C ILE A 15 4.11 -27.09 18.02
N CYS A 16 3.78 -28.11 17.24
CA CYS A 16 3.93 -29.51 17.62
C CYS A 16 4.46 -30.38 16.47
N PHE A 17 4.81 -31.62 16.81
CA PHE A 17 5.25 -32.66 15.88
C PHE A 17 4.08 -33.51 15.35
N VAL A 18 2.97 -32.86 14.96
CA VAL A 18 1.87 -33.55 14.25
C VAL A 18 2.32 -33.95 12.84
N PRO A 19 2.22 -35.23 12.44
CA PRO A 19 2.54 -35.67 11.10
C PRO A 19 1.69 -34.97 10.03
N TRP A 20 2.25 -34.81 8.83
CA TRP A 20 1.56 -34.13 7.72
C TRP A 20 0.18 -34.73 7.39
N ASN A 21 0.03 -36.04 7.54
CA ASN A 21 -1.19 -36.81 7.25
C ASN A 21 -2.19 -36.85 8.41
N GLU A 22 -1.84 -36.32 9.59
CA GLU A 22 -2.65 -36.37 10.81
C GLU A 22 -3.16 -34.99 11.24
N GLN A 23 -2.87 -33.92 10.49
CA GLN A 23 -3.23 -32.54 10.82
C GLN A 23 -4.73 -32.28 11.03
N SER A 24 -5.60 -33.11 10.44
CA SER A 24 -7.05 -33.01 10.60
C SER A 24 -7.58 -33.72 11.85
N ASP A 25 -6.79 -34.63 12.45
CA ASP A 25 -7.17 -35.30 13.67
C ASP A 25 -6.84 -34.42 14.87
N ILE A 26 -7.90 -33.89 15.50
CA ILE A 26 -7.80 -33.06 16.69
C ILE A 26 -7.93 -33.86 17.99
N SER A 27 -8.14 -35.17 17.90
CA SER A 27 -8.29 -36.05 19.06
C SER A 27 -6.95 -36.55 19.61
N THR A 28 -5.91 -36.53 18.77
CA THR A 28 -4.57 -36.99 19.12
C THR A 28 -3.69 -35.81 19.54
N GLU A 29 -3.07 -35.92 20.71
CA GLU A 29 -2.07 -34.95 21.16
C GLU A 29 -0.67 -35.35 20.67
N HIS A 30 0.06 -34.37 20.13
CA HIS A 30 1.43 -34.56 19.66
C HIS A 30 2.44 -33.76 20.50
N PRO A 31 3.69 -34.24 20.64
CA PRO A 31 4.73 -33.52 21.38
C PRO A 31 4.91 -32.10 20.87
N LYS A 32 5.05 -31.14 21.79
CA LYS A 32 5.30 -29.73 21.45
C LYS A 32 6.76 -29.54 21.04
N ARG A 33 6.97 -28.60 20.13
CA ARG A 33 8.29 -28.13 19.75
C ARG A 33 8.78 -27.12 20.78
N THR A 34 10.08 -27.11 21.03
CA THR A 34 10.72 -26.04 21.79
C THR A 34 11.81 -25.37 20.97
N GLY A 35 12.10 -24.11 21.31
CA GLY A 35 13.22 -23.37 20.75
C GLY A 35 14.55 -24.01 21.12
N GLN A 36 14.63 -24.67 22.28
CA GLN A 36 15.82 -25.39 22.74
C GLN A 36 16.10 -26.61 21.85
N ASP A 37 15.09 -27.44 21.58
CA ASP A 37 15.21 -28.60 20.70
C ASP A 37 15.60 -28.16 19.29
N SER A 38 14.94 -27.12 18.77
CA SER A 38 15.24 -26.61 17.43
C SER A 38 16.67 -26.08 17.31
N LYS A 39 17.18 -25.42 18.36
CA LYS A 39 18.57 -24.94 18.41
C LYS A 39 19.57 -26.10 18.51
N ALA A 40 19.27 -27.11 19.32
CA ALA A 40 20.10 -28.31 19.47
C ALA A 40 20.17 -29.10 18.16
N ASN A 41 19.04 -29.34 17.50
CA ASN A 41 18.94 -30.04 16.24
C ASN A 41 19.66 -29.30 15.10
N LEU A 42 19.54 -27.97 15.03
CA LEU A 42 20.30 -27.18 14.05
C LEU A 42 21.81 -27.28 14.30
N LYS A 43 22.25 -27.25 15.57
CA LYS A 43 23.67 -27.40 15.93
C LYS A 43 24.19 -28.80 15.54
N ALA A 44 23.43 -29.85 15.84
CA ALA A 44 23.76 -31.22 15.47
C ALA A 44 23.86 -31.37 13.94
N ALA A 45 22.88 -30.84 13.20
CA ALA A 45 22.87 -30.87 11.75
C ALA A 45 24.08 -30.15 11.15
N ARG A 46 24.49 -29.01 11.70
CA ARG A 46 25.66 -28.25 11.24
C ARG A 46 27.00 -28.90 11.62
N ALA A 47 27.02 -29.79 12.61
CA ALA A 47 28.20 -30.55 12.98
C ALA A 47 28.46 -31.76 12.06
N CYS A 48 27.48 -32.16 11.25
CA CYS A 48 27.64 -33.24 10.27
C CYS A 48 28.69 -32.90 9.21
N LYS A 49 29.48 -33.90 8.82
CA LYS A 49 30.52 -33.76 7.80
C LYS A 49 29.95 -33.64 6.40
N THR A 50 28.86 -34.34 6.11
CA THR A 50 28.24 -34.34 4.78
C THR A 50 26.98 -33.49 4.76
N ALA A 51 26.70 -32.90 3.60
CA ALA A 51 25.46 -32.16 3.38
C ALA A 51 24.23 -33.10 3.42
N ALA A 52 24.40 -34.38 3.10
CA ALA A 52 23.33 -35.37 3.13
C ALA A 52 22.89 -35.66 4.57
N ASP A 53 23.83 -35.89 5.48
CA ASP A 53 23.54 -36.17 6.89
C ASP A 53 22.94 -34.93 7.58
N ARG A 54 23.45 -33.73 7.25
CA ARG A 54 22.86 -32.46 7.71
C ARG A 54 21.40 -32.35 7.28
N GLU A 55 21.13 -32.61 6.00
CA GLU A 55 19.78 -32.50 5.44
C GLU A 55 18.82 -33.54 6.01
N ALA A 56 19.30 -34.75 6.34
CA ALA A 56 18.51 -35.79 7.00
C ALA A 56 17.98 -35.30 8.36
N ILE A 57 18.86 -34.78 9.23
CA ILE A 57 18.47 -34.27 10.57
C ILE A 57 17.48 -33.11 10.44
N LEU A 58 17.73 -32.19 9.50
CA LEU A 58 16.85 -31.04 9.28
C LEU A 58 15.48 -31.45 8.73
N LYS A 59 15.41 -32.47 7.87
CA LYS A 59 14.14 -33.01 7.35
C LYS A 59 13.34 -33.70 8.45
N GLU A 60 14.00 -34.56 9.23
CA GLU A 60 13.40 -35.27 10.35
C GLU A 60 12.74 -34.30 11.34
N ASN A 61 13.42 -33.20 11.67
CA ASN A 61 12.89 -32.20 12.58
C ASN A 61 12.05 -31.11 11.90
N SER A 62 11.90 -31.17 10.57
CA SER A 62 11.20 -30.18 9.74
C SER A 62 11.72 -28.75 9.87
N LEU A 63 13.03 -28.59 10.09
CA LEU A 63 13.72 -27.32 10.28
C LEU A 63 14.42 -26.84 9.01
N ARG A 64 14.52 -25.51 8.83
CA ARG A 64 15.40 -24.91 7.81
C ARG A 64 16.80 -24.74 8.38
N ASP A 65 17.83 -24.74 7.51
CA ASP A 65 19.21 -24.42 7.90
C ASP A 65 19.41 -22.91 8.12
N VAL A 66 18.64 -22.32 9.02
CA VAL A 66 18.65 -20.89 9.34
C VAL A 66 18.54 -20.73 10.84
N GLU A 67 19.43 -19.92 11.41
CA GLU A 67 19.38 -19.61 12.84
C GLU A 67 18.22 -18.66 13.13
N ASN A 68 17.42 -18.97 14.15
CA ASN A 68 16.31 -18.12 14.54
C ASN A 68 16.81 -16.93 15.37
N VAL A 69 16.54 -15.71 14.89
CA VAL A 69 16.92 -14.46 15.59
C VAL A 69 16.35 -14.38 17.01
N PHE A 70 15.16 -14.95 17.23
CA PHE A 70 14.48 -14.92 18.53
C PHE A 70 15.18 -15.77 19.59
N TRP A 71 16.08 -16.70 19.22
CA TRP A 71 16.88 -17.45 20.19
C TRP A 71 17.91 -16.61 20.94
N ARG A 72 18.18 -15.38 20.46
CA ARG A 72 19.06 -14.42 21.13
C ARG A 72 18.35 -13.62 22.22
N ILE A 73 17.01 -13.63 22.20
CA ILE A 73 16.18 -12.91 23.16
C ILE A 73 15.89 -13.87 24.33
N GLY A 74 16.28 -13.47 25.54
CA GLY A 74 16.01 -14.26 26.74
C GLY A 74 14.51 -14.50 26.93
N ASN A 75 14.16 -15.65 27.50
CA ASN A 75 12.77 -16.04 27.81
C ASN A 75 11.81 -16.03 26.62
N THR A 76 12.32 -16.15 25.39
CA THR A 76 11.52 -16.19 24.16
C THR A 76 11.62 -17.57 23.52
N ASP A 77 10.47 -18.18 23.20
CA ASP A 77 10.40 -19.40 22.41
C ASP A 77 9.49 -19.18 21.18
N PRO A 78 10.04 -19.22 19.95
CA PRO A 78 9.27 -19.09 18.72
C PRO A 78 8.13 -20.10 18.58
N HIS A 79 8.26 -21.31 19.12
CA HIS A 79 7.25 -22.35 19.02
C HIS A 79 6.12 -22.13 20.04
N ALA A 80 6.45 -21.65 21.24
CA ALA A 80 5.45 -21.33 22.27
C ALA A 80 4.67 -20.03 21.95
N THR A 81 5.31 -19.08 21.26
CA THR A 81 4.71 -17.81 20.88
C THR A 81 3.87 -17.89 19.60
N CYS A 82 4.01 -18.94 18.79
CA CYS A 82 3.16 -19.13 17.62
C CYS A 82 1.71 -19.39 18.04
N SER A 83 0.79 -18.55 17.57
CA SER A 83 -0.65 -18.73 17.72
C SER A 83 -1.35 -18.76 16.36
N PHE A 84 -2.49 -19.44 16.31
CA PHE A 84 -3.36 -19.40 15.14
C PHE A 84 -4.04 -18.03 15.04
N ASP A 85 -3.73 -17.28 13.97
CA ASP A 85 -4.39 -16.01 13.67
C ASP A 85 -5.77 -16.28 13.08
N ARG A 86 -6.80 -16.25 13.94
CA ARG A 86 -8.20 -16.46 13.55
C ARG A 86 -8.68 -15.43 12.54
N LEU A 87 -8.28 -14.16 12.70
CA LEU A 87 -8.76 -13.10 11.82
C LEU A 87 -8.18 -13.27 10.41
N HIS A 88 -6.89 -13.60 10.32
CA HIS A 88 -6.23 -13.83 9.05
C HIS A 88 -6.68 -15.13 8.39
N ALA A 89 -6.81 -16.22 9.15
CA ALA A 89 -7.22 -17.51 8.60
C ALA A 89 -8.69 -17.49 8.15
N TYR A 90 -9.58 -16.89 8.92
CA TYR A 90 -11.01 -16.86 8.57
C TYR A 90 -11.38 -15.75 7.60
N GLY A 91 -10.59 -14.67 7.46
CA GLY A 91 -10.86 -13.63 6.47
C GLY A 91 -10.82 -14.16 5.02
N GLY A 92 -9.75 -14.87 4.66
CA GLY A 92 -9.61 -15.50 3.35
C GLY A 92 -10.53 -16.71 3.19
N LEU A 93 -10.60 -17.60 4.19
CA LEU A 93 -11.47 -18.78 4.14
C LEU A 93 -12.95 -18.41 3.98
N TRP A 94 -13.40 -17.36 4.67
CA TRP A 94 -14.77 -16.90 4.58
C TRP A 94 -15.08 -16.37 3.19
N THR A 95 -14.32 -15.38 2.72
CA THR A 95 -14.62 -14.69 1.46
C THR A 95 -14.45 -15.61 0.24
N ASP A 96 -13.35 -16.36 0.18
CA ASP A 96 -12.96 -17.10 -1.02
C ASP A 96 -13.65 -18.47 -1.11
N HIS A 97 -13.93 -19.11 0.03
CA HIS A 97 -14.44 -20.48 0.06
C HIS A 97 -15.85 -20.60 0.64
N LEU A 98 -16.06 -20.18 1.89
CA LEU A 98 -17.33 -20.42 2.59
C LEU A 98 -18.46 -19.57 2.02
N PHE A 99 -18.21 -18.29 1.75
CA PHE A 99 -19.22 -17.36 1.27
C PHE A 99 -19.73 -17.75 -0.12
N THR A 100 -18.84 -18.25 -0.99
CA THR A 100 -19.21 -18.85 -2.28
C THR A 100 -20.18 -20.02 -2.10
N GLN A 101 -19.88 -20.95 -1.19
CA GLN A 101 -20.75 -22.11 -0.92
C GLN A 101 -22.09 -21.69 -0.31
N ILE A 102 -22.06 -20.75 0.65
CA ILE A 102 -23.27 -20.20 1.26
C ILE A 102 -24.14 -19.53 0.19
N LYS A 103 -23.54 -18.76 -0.73
CA LYS A 103 -24.25 -18.14 -1.83
C LYS A 103 -25.00 -19.15 -2.68
N LEU A 104 -24.35 -20.25 -3.08
CA LEU A 104 -24.99 -21.32 -3.85
C LEU A 104 -26.20 -21.89 -3.11
N ARG A 105 -26.05 -22.25 -1.83
CA ARG A 105 -27.13 -22.83 -1.02
C ARG A 105 -28.29 -21.87 -0.79
N VAL A 106 -28.03 -20.58 -0.68
CA VAL A 106 -29.05 -19.55 -0.49
C VAL A 106 -29.80 -19.30 -1.80
N ILE A 107 -29.10 -19.29 -2.93
CA ILE A 107 -29.72 -19.17 -4.27
C ILE A 107 -30.63 -20.37 -4.54
N GLU A 108 -30.21 -21.59 -4.20
CA GLU A 108 -31.04 -22.81 -4.30
C GLU A 108 -32.36 -22.69 -3.51
N LYS A 109 -32.36 -21.96 -2.38
CA LYS A 109 -33.54 -21.72 -1.55
C LYS A 109 -34.48 -20.63 -2.11
N GLY A 110 -34.12 -20.01 -3.24
CA GLY A 110 -34.95 -19.07 -3.96
C GLY A 110 -34.81 -17.61 -3.51
N ARG A 111 -35.46 -16.70 -4.26
CA ARG A 111 -35.30 -15.24 -4.12
C ARG A 111 -35.63 -14.70 -2.73
N ASN A 112 -36.58 -15.33 -2.02
CA ASN A 112 -36.97 -14.91 -0.67
C ASN A 112 -35.84 -15.11 0.34
N ALA A 113 -35.05 -16.17 0.21
CA ALA A 113 -33.90 -16.42 1.08
C ALA A 113 -32.76 -15.42 0.82
N VAL A 114 -32.52 -15.10 -0.46
CA VAL A 114 -31.57 -14.06 -0.89
C VAL A 114 -31.95 -12.71 -0.29
N ALA A 115 -33.20 -12.26 -0.51
CA ALA A 115 -33.69 -10.98 -0.02
C ALA A 115 -33.67 -10.88 1.52
N LYS A 116 -33.90 -12.00 2.21
CA LYS A 116 -33.81 -12.06 3.68
C LYS A 116 -32.38 -11.79 4.17
N ILE A 117 -31.38 -12.39 3.52
CA ILE A 117 -29.97 -12.19 3.89
C ILE A 117 -29.52 -10.77 3.56
N ASP A 118 -29.84 -10.25 2.39
CA ASP A 118 -29.52 -8.86 2.04
C ASP A 118 -30.14 -7.88 3.03
N LYS A 119 -31.41 -8.09 3.41
CA LYS A 119 -32.08 -7.28 4.44
C LYS A 119 -31.40 -7.40 5.81
N GLN A 120 -30.91 -8.57 6.20
CA GLN A 120 -30.20 -8.73 7.48
C GLN A 120 -28.86 -8.01 7.47
N MET A 121 -28.14 -8.04 6.35
CA MET A 121 -26.86 -7.33 6.20
C MET A 121 -27.06 -5.81 6.14
N SER A 122 -28.12 -5.33 5.49
CA SER A 122 -28.42 -3.90 5.44
C SER A 122 -28.80 -3.30 6.80
N LEU A 123 -29.27 -4.14 7.73
CA LEU A 123 -29.55 -3.76 9.12
C LEU A 123 -28.30 -3.67 10.00
N MET A 124 -27.12 -4.09 9.53
CA MET A 124 -25.89 -3.90 10.29
C MET A 124 -25.60 -2.40 10.47
N PRO A 125 -25.04 -1.97 11.62
CA PRO A 125 -24.71 -0.57 11.83
C PRO A 125 -23.68 -0.08 10.81
N ARG A 126 -23.86 1.14 10.29
CA ARG A 126 -22.85 1.78 9.45
C ARG A 126 -21.68 2.23 10.32
N TRP A 127 -20.47 1.81 9.98
CA TRP A 127 -19.25 2.28 10.63
C TRP A 127 -18.54 3.30 9.74
N ARG A 128 -18.19 4.46 10.30
CA ARG A 128 -17.50 5.53 9.57
C ARG A 128 -16.18 5.02 8.98
N GLY A 129 -16.02 5.16 7.67
CA GLY A 129 -14.82 4.70 6.95
C GLY A 129 -14.84 3.24 6.51
N LEU A 130 -15.90 2.48 6.80
CA LEU A 130 -16.10 1.13 6.28
C LEU A 130 -17.29 1.09 5.32
N ASN A 131 -17.16 0.30 4.25
CA ASN A 131 -18.25 0.11 3.30
C ASN A 131 -19.40 -0.65 3.97
N HIS A 132 -20.61 -0.14 3.79
CA HIS A 132 -21.84 -0.80 4.20
C HIS A 132 -22.44 -1.54 3.01
N PHE A 133 -22.83 -2.80 3.19
CA PHE A 133 -23.35 -3.63 2.11
C PHE A 133 -24.86 -3.79 2.24
N ASP A 134 -25.60 -3.11 1.37
CA ASP A 134 -27.07 -3.22 1.33
C ASP A 134 -27.56 -4.49 0.62
N ALA A 135 -26.71 -5.10 -0.23
CA ALA A 135 -26.99 -6.35 -0.93
C ALA A 135 -25.71 -7.20 -1.07
N VAL A 136 -25.41 -8.01 -0.06
CA VAL A 136 -24.19 -8.84 -0.05
C VAL A 136 -24.26 -9.99 -1.06
N MET A 137 -25.47 -10.43 -1.40
CA MET A 137 -25.71 -11.58 -2.26
C MET A 137 -25.44 -11.27 -3.73
N SER A 138 -25.53 -10.00 -4.15
CA SER A 138 -25.25 -9.54 -5.52
C SER A 138 -23.76 -9.30 -5.81
N LEU A 139 -22.92 -9.17 -4.77
CA LEU A 139 -21.48 -8.84 -4.87
C LEU A 139 -20.61 -9.81 -5.70
N VAL A 140 -21.12 -10.95 -6.17
CA VAL A 140 -20.36 -11.89 -7.04
C VAL A 140 -20.94 -11.93 -8.46
N LYS A 141 -22.20 -11.53 -8.64
CA LYS A 141 -22.85 -11.54 -9.97
C LYS A 141 -22.42 -10.38 -10.85
N HIS A 142 -21.98 -9.28 -10.25
CA HIS A 142 -21.66 -8.05 -10.95
C HIS A 142 -20.23 -7.60 -10.66
N VAL A 143 -19.30 -8.46 -10.24
CA VAL A 143 -17.90 -8.04 -9.97
C VAL A 143 -17.31 -7.33 -11.17
N LEU A 144 -17.52 -7.85 -12.38
CA LEU A 144 -17.02 -7.23 -13.61
C LEU A 144 -17.73 -5.90 -13.89
N GLU A 145 -19.06 -5.88 -13.81
CA GLU A 145 -19.88 -4.69 -14.06
C GLU A 145 -19.70 -3.60 -12.98
N ASP A 146 -19.40 -3.96 -11.73
CA ASP A 146 -19.06 -3.04 -10.64
C ASP A 146 -17.62 -2.52 -10.80
N ILE A 147 -16.67 -3.34 -11.28
CA ILE A 147 -15.32 -2.87 -11.63
C ILE A 147 -15.39 -1.92 -12.84
N GLU A 148 -16.20 -2.22 -13.84
CA GLU A 148 -16.42 -1.39 -15.03
C GLU A 148 -17.12 -0.07 -14.68
N ASN A 149 -18.17 -0.11 -13.84
CA ASN A 149 -18.97 1.09 -13.53
C ASN A 149 -18.41 1.93 -12.37
N LYS A 150 -17.66 1.34 -11.43
CA LYS A 150 -17.21 2.01 -10.19
C LYS A 150 -15.69 2.00 -10.03
N GLY A 151 -14.96 1.40 -10.98
CA GLY A 151 -13.52 1.17 -10.88
C GLY A 151 -13.16 0.08 -9.88
N ALA A 152 -11.89 -0.32 -9.86
CA ALA A 152 -11.36 -1.15 -8.78
C ALA A 152 -11.58 -0.41 -7.45
N THR A 153 -12.32 -1.02 -6.53
CA THR A 153 -12.68 -0.38 -5.26
C THR A 153 -11.40 -0.08 -4.46
N ARG A 154 -11.05 1.21 -4.33
CA ARG A 154 -9.80 1.69 -3.70
C ARG A 154 -9.56 1.17 -2.27
N ASN A 155 -10.61 0.64 -1.63
CA ASN A 155 -10.64 0.26 -0.21
C ASN A 155 -10.99 -1.21 0.07
N PHE A 156 -11.09 -2.09 -0.94
CA PHE A 156 -10.91 -3.52 -0.64
C PHE A 156 -9.42 -3.72 -0.42
N GLY A 157 -8.99 -3.49 0.83
CA GLY A 157 -7.67 -3.84 1.29
C GLY A 157 -7.50 -5.34 1.12
N THR A 158 -6.95 -5.75 -0.03
CA THR A 158 -5.97 -6.82 0.04
C THR A 158 -4.91 -6.28 0.97
N LYS A 159 -4.73 -6.95 2.12
CA LYS A 159 -3.56 -6.71 2.96
C LYS A 159 -2.38 -6.53 2.01
N ILE A 160 -1.67 -5.41 2.13
CA ILE A 160 -0.61 -4.98 1.20
C ILE A 160 0.47 -6.07 1.00
N SER A 161 0.47 -7.12 1.83
CA SER A 161 1.31 -8.31 1.72
C SER A 161 0.64 -9.59 1.18
N GLU A 162 -0.69 -9.77 1.24
CA GLU A 162 -1.34 -11.07 0.97
C GLU A 162 -1.37 -11.39 -0.53
N SER A 163 -1.75 -10.41 -1.35
CA SER A 163 -1.61 -10.54 -2.80
C SER A 163 -0.14 -10.51 -3.21
N MET A 164 0.71 -9.67 -2.60
CA MET A 164 2.14 -9.57 -2.96
C MET A 164 2.93 -10.87 -2.74
N HIS A 165 2.54 -11.69 -1.75
CA HIS A 165 3.08 -13.04 -1.58
C HIS A 165 2.68 -14.00 -2.71
N GLY A 166 1.56 -13.79 -3.39
CA GLY A 166 1.12 -14.61 -4.52
C GLY A 166 2.12 -14.59 -5.69
N PRO A 167 2.44 -13.43 -6.28
CA PRO A 167 3.47 -13.28 -7.30
C PRO A 167 4.85 -13.72 -6.84
N LEU A 168 5.24 -13.48 -5.59
CA LEU A 168 6.51 -13.98 -5.06
C LEU A 168 6.52 -15.51 -4.97
N ARG A 169 5.40 -16.12 -4.55
CA ARG A 169 5.21 -17.57 -4.52
C ARG A 169 5.21 -18.16 -5.93
N GLU A 170 4.54 -17.52 -6.88
CA GLU A 170 4.53 -17.94 -8.28
C GLU A 170 5.92 -17.82 -8.91
N THR A 171 6.64 -16.72 -8.62
CA THR A 171 8.04 -16.54 -9.02
C THR A 171 8.91 -17.63 -8.42
N TYR A 172 8.76 -17.92 -7.13
CA TYR A 172 9.46 -19.01 -6.45
C TYR A 172 9.25 -20.35 -7.14
N HIS A 173 8.00 -20.71 -7.44
CA HIS A 173 7.66 -22.01 -8.04
C HIS A 173 7.97 -22.11 -9.52
N ARG A 174 7.80 -21.04 -10.31
CA ARG A 174 7.88 -21.10 -11.78
C ARG A 174 9.19 -20.56 -12.35
N LEU A 175 9.87 -19.65 -11.63
CA LEU A 175 10.98 -18.86 -12.18
C LEU A 175 12.30 -19.07 -11.45
N THR A 176 12.32 -19.79 -10.32
CA THR A 176 13.56 -20.10 -9.60
C THR A 176 13.96 -21.56 -9.78
N ASN A 177 15.26 -21.83 -9.67
CA ASN A 177 15.80 -23.20 -9.70
C ASN A 177 15.84 -23.88 -8.32
N PHE A 178 15.12 -23.33 -7.33
CA PHE A 178 15.06 -23.79 -5.94
C PHE A 178 16.41 -23.84 -5.18
N LYS A 179 17.48 -23.22 -5.71
CA LYS A 179 18.80 -23.10 -5.07
C LYS A 179 19.20 -21.64 -5.03
N ASN A 180 19.76 -21.12 -3.92
CA ASN A 180 20.12 -19.69 -3.80
C ASN A 180 18.98 -18.77 -4.28
N VAL A 181 17.81 -18.94 -3.67
CA VAL A 181 16.55 -18.43 -4.20
C VAL A 181 16.38 -16.92 -3.97
N THR A 182 16.96 -16.38 -2.90
CA THR A 182 16.82 -14.97 -2.53
C THR A 182 17.27 -13.99 -3.63
N PRO A 183 18.50 -14.10 -4.20
CA PRO A 183 18.92 -13.20 -5.28
C PRO A 183 18.09 -13.36 -6.56
N GLN A 184 17.55 -14.55 -6.81
CA GLN A 184 16.68 -14.79 -7.96
C GLN A 184 15.32 -14.09 -7.77
N LEU A 185 14.71 -14.26 -6.59
CA LEU A 185 13.46 -13.57 -6.25
C LEU A 185 13.61 -12.06 -6.33
N GLU A 186 14.66 -11.49 -5.74
CA GLU A 186 14.95 -10.06 -5.80
C GLU A 186 15.08 -9.56 -7.24
N LYS A 187 15.80 -10.31 -8.10
CA LYS A 187 15.96 -9.96 -9.52
C LYS A 187 14.64 -10.01 -10.28
N HIS A 188 13.79 -11.01 -10.02
CA HIS A 188 12.49 -11.14 -10.67
C HIS A 188 11.49 -10.09 -10.17
N ASP A 189 11.50 -9.79 -8.88
CA ASP A 189 10.64 -8.76 -8.29
C ASP A 189 11.04 -7.36 -8.78
N HIS A 190 12.33 -7.07 -8.85
CA HIS A 190 12.84 -5.83 -9.45
C HIS A 190 12.39 -5.67 -10.91
N ARG A 191 12.53 -6.71 -11.74
CA ARG A 191 12.09 -6.67 -13.14
C ARG A 191 10.58 -6.46 -13.26
N ARG A 192 9.80 -7.09 -12.38
CA ARG A 192 8.35 -6.90 -12.31
C ARG A 192 8.00 -5.47 -11.93
N ALA A 193 8.67 -4.89 -10.93
CA ALA A 193 8.47 -3.51 -10.52
C ALA A 193 8.79 -2.52 -11.66
N VAL A 194 9.90 -2.73 -12.38
CA VAL A 194 10.25 -1.94 -13.57
C VAL A 194 9.19 -2.07 -14.65
N GLY A 195 8.70 -3.28 -14.92
CA GLY A 195 7.64 -3.51 -15.91
C GLY A 195 6.32 -2.82 -15.53
N LEU A 196 5.94 -2.86 -14.25
CA LEU A 196 4.77 -2.14 -13.74
C LEU A 196 4.93 -0.62 -13.87
N LEU A 197 6.12 -0.09 -13.58
CA LEU A 197 6.41 1.34 -13.73
C LEU A 197 6.29 1.78 -15.19
N ILE A 198 6.88 1.03 -16.12
CA ILE A 198 6.77 1.31 -17.56
C ILE A 198 5.30 1.24 -18.00
N ARG A 199 4.56 0.23 -17.55
CA ARG A 199 3.15 0.09 -17.91
C ARG A 199 2.31 1.24 -17.37
N GLU A 200 2.60 1.73 -16.16
CA GLU A 200 1.94 2.89 -15.60
C GLU A 200 2.22 4.16 -16.40
N GLN A 201 3.48 4.38 -16.80
CA GLN A 201 3.84 5.50 -17.67
C GLN A 201 3.11 5.44 -19.02
N LEU A 202 2.99 4.25 -19.61
CA LEU A 202 2.19 4.05 -20.82
C LEU A 202 0.70 4.31 -20.56
N ASN A 203 0.14 3.84 -19.45
CA ASN A 203 -1.26 4.11 -19.12
C ASN A 203 -1.54 5.60 -18.93
N VAL A 204 -0.59 6.36 -18.39
CA VAL A 204 -0.69 7.83 -18.27
C VAL A 204 -0.68 8.50 -19.64
N LEU A 205 0.14 8.00 -20.58
CA LEU A 205 0.19 8.52 -21.96
C LEU A 205 -1.01 8.08 -22.81
N ASP A 206 -1.55 6.88 -22.55
CA ASP A 206 -2.72 6.31 -23.22
C ASP A 206 -4.04 6.80 -22.60
N ALA A 207 -3.99 7.50 -21.47
CA ALA A 207 -5.16 8.09 -20.86
C ALA A 207 -5.73 9.15 -21.84
N PRO A 208 -7.03 9.11 -22.16
CA PRO A 208 -7.62 10.15 -22.98
C PRO A 208 -7.42 11.49 -22.28
N ASP A 209 -7.09 12.54 -23.05
CA ASP A 209 -7.08 13.91 -22.56
C ASP A 209 -8.41 14.17 -21.84
N ASP A 210 -8.36 14.27 -20.52
CA ASP A 210 -9.50 14.63 -19.71
C ASP A 210 -9.71 16.14 -19.90
N PRO A 211 -10.76 16.58 -20.61
CA PRO A 211 -10.99 18.00 -20.85
C PRO A 211 -11.25 18.79 -19.55
N ASP A 212 -11.48 18.10 -18.42
CA ASP A 212 -11.69 18.67 -17.09
C ASP A 212 -10.49 18.50 -16.14
N CYS A 213 -9.37 17.89 -16.57
CA CYS A 213 -8.15 17.81 -15.79
C CYS A 213 -7.20 18.97 -16.17
N PRO A 214 -6.97 19.97 -15.31
CA PRO A 214 -6.00 21.01 -15.60
C PRO A 214 -4.59 20.39 -15.55
N GLU A 215 -3.99 20.28 -16.73
CA GLU A 215 -2.61 19.87 -16.96
C GLU A 215 -1.65 20.95 -16.42
N ASP A 216 -1.49 21.09 -15.09
CA ASP A 216 -0.70 22.21 -14.55
C ASP A 216 -0.03 21.94 -13.20
N ALA A 217 0.29 20.68 -12.87
CA ALA A 217 1.12 20.40 -11.70
C ALA A 217 2.61 20.62 -12.02
N GLU A 218 3.08 21.88 -11.98
CA GLU A 218 4.51 22.15 -12.01
C GLU A 218 5.15 21.71 -10.69
N ILE A 219 6.14 20.82 -10.80
CA ILE A 219 6.94 20.36 -9.66
C ILE A 219 8.25 21.13 -9.65
N LEU A 220 8.39 22.06 -8.70
CA LEU A 220 9.61 22.80 -8.40
C LEU A 220 10.30 22.14 -7.20
N SER A 221 11.13 21.13 -7.46
CA SER A 221 11.93 20.39 -6.46
C SER A 221 11.07 19.82 -5.31
N ASN A 222 11.07 20.43 -4.13
CA ASN A 222 10.29 20.01 -2.96
C ASN A 222 8.91 20.68 -2.89
N ILE A 223 8.50 21.42 -3.92
CA ILE A 223 7.24 22.15 -3.99
C ILE A 223 6.47 21.70 -5.22
N SER A 224 5.18 21.41 -5.06
CA SER A 224 4.24 21.17 -6.15
C SER A 224 3.15 22.22 -6.09
N ILE A 225 2.97 22.96 -7.18
CA ILE A 225 1.86 23.90 -7.35
C ILE A 225 0.76 23.25 -8.20
N GLY A 226 -0.48 23.70 -8.05
CA GLY A 226 -1.60 23.17 -8.81
C GLY A 226 -2.84 24.07 -8.72
N SER A 227 -3.93 23.63 -9.33
CA SER A 227 -5.16 24.44 -9.46
C SER A 227 -4.84 25.81 -10.07
N LYS A 228 -4.19 25.79 -11.24
CA LYS A 228 -3.86 26.99 -12.00
C LYS A 228 -5.15 27.69 -12.43
N LEU A 229 -5.19 28.99 -12.23
CA LEU A 229 -6.26 29.85 -12.69
C LEU A 229 -5.84 30.54 -13.99
N ARG A 230 -6.85 31.06 -14.71
CA ARG A 230 -6.61 31.87 -15.90
C ARG A 230 -5.69 33.05 -15.54
N PRO A 231 -4.67 33.36 -16.37
CA PRO A 231 -3.85 34.53 -16.16
C PRO A 231 -4.70 35.80 -16.03
N VAL A 232 -4.32 36.67 -15.09
CA VAL A 232 -5.02 37.93 -14.79
C VAL A 232 -4.01 39.07 -14.84
N SER A 233 -4.39 40.21 -15.39
CA SER A 233 -3.54 41.40 -15.42
C SER A 233 -3.41 42.03 -14.02
N PHE A 234 -2.32 42.76 -13.79
CA PHE A 234 -2.15 43.53 -12.56
C PHE A 234 -3.28 44.53 -12.32
N SER A 235 -3.78 45.18 -13.37
CA SER A 235 -4.94 46.10 -13.29
C SER A 235 -6.17 45.44 -12.67
N VAL A 236 -6.53 44.25 -13.16
CA VAL A 236 -7.71 43.51 -12.67
C VAL A 236 -7.51 43.02 -11.22
N ILE A 237 -6.28 42.67 -10.82
CA ILE A 237 -5.98 42.28 -9.44
C ILE A 237 -6.16 43.46 -8.49
N GLU A 238 -5.59 44.62 -8.83
CA GLU A 238 -5.68 45.84 -8.01
C GLU A 238 -7.13 46.37 -7.93
N GLU A 239 -7.93 46.20 -8.98
CA GLU A 239 -9.37 46.51 -8.96
C GLU A 239 -10.18 45.55 -8.07
N LYS A 240 -9.96 44.23 -8.20
CA LYS A 240 -10.69 43.21 -7.42
C LYS A 240 -10.39 43.27 -5.92
N THR A 241 -9.20 43.72 -5.56
CA THR A 241 -8.73 43.83 -4.17
C THR A 241 -8.78 45.28 -3.66
N TYR A 242 -9.50 46.15 -4.37
CA TYR A 242 -9.67 47.55 -3.99
C TYR A 242 -10.23 47.68 -2.57
N GLY A 243 -9.46 48.35 -1.69
CA GLY A 243 -9.79 48.51 -0.28
C GLY A 243 -9.04 47.58 0.68
N ASP A 244 -8.34 46.55 0.17
CA ASP A 244 -7.42 45.74 0.98
C ASP A 244 -6.05 46.41 1.07
N ALA A 245 -5.62 46.76 2.28
CA ALA A 245 -4.31 47.35 2.55
C ALA A 245 -3.15 46.45 2.08
N SER A 246 -3.37 45.12 2.05
CA SER A 246 -2.40 44.12 1.64
C SER A 246 -2.04 44.23 0.16
N PHE A 247 -3.00 44.65 -0.68
CA PHE A 247 -2.86 44.75 -2.14
C PHE A 247 -2.73 46.19 -2.65
N THR A 248 -2.57 47.17 -1.75
CA THR A 248 -2.36 48.57 -2.15
C THR A 248 -1.05 48.71 -2.95
N ARG A 249 -1.14 49.21 -4.19
CA ARG A 249 -0.02 49.30 -5.14
C ARG A 249 0.69 47.95 -5.34
N PHE A 250 -0.07 46.86 -5.36
CA PHE A 250 0.42 45.49 -5.42
C PHE A 250 1.51 45.30 -6.49
N ARG A 251 1.27 45.79 -7.71
CA ARG A 251 2.22 45.69 -8.82
C ARG A 251 3.61 46.25 -8.48
N ILE A 252 3.64 47.43 -7.87
CA ILE A 252 4.88 48.14 -7.52
C ILE A 252 5.57 47.43 -6.35
N ARG A 253 4.80 47.00 -5.34
CA ARG A 253 5.35 46.28 -4.18
C ARG A 253 5.91 44.92 -4.58
N PHE A 254 5.24 44.22 -5.49
CA PHE A 254 5.67 42.93 -6.02
C PHE A 254 6.95 43.05 -6.87
N ALA A 255 7.02 44.06 -7.74
CA ALA A 255 8.22 44.39 -8.49
C ALA A 255 9.44 44.68 -7.59
N ASN A 256 9.26 45.49 -6.55
CA ASN A 256 10.30 45.79 -5.57
C ASN A 256 10.71 44.53 -4.81
N PHE A 257 9.73 43.73 -4.34
CA PHE A 257 10.00 42.47 -3.66
C PHE A 257 10.86 41.54 -4.51
N LEU A 258 10.52 41.31 -5.78
CA LEU A 258 11.33 40.44 -6.65
C LEU A 258 12.73 41.03 -6.92
N SER A 259 12.83 42.35 -7.04
CA SER A 259 14.10 43.05 -7.24
C SER A 259 15.05 42.90 -6.07
N ASP A 260 14.52 42.80 -4.84
CA ASP A 260 15.30 42.61 -3.62
C ASP A 260 15.53 41.11 -3.31
N PHE A 261 14.51 40.29 -3.55
CA PHE A 261 14.51 38.86 -3.21
C PHE A 261 15.45 38.05 -4.11
N LEU A 262 15.44 38.27 -5.42
CA LEU A 262 16.25 37.47 -6.34
C LEU A 262 17.77 37.58 -6.05
N PRO A 263 18.36 38.79 -5.90
CA PRO A 263 19.77 38.92 -5.56
C PRO A 263 20.13 38.35 -4.19
N ALA A 264 19.21 38.39 -3.21
CA ALA A 264 19.45 37.84 -1.88
C ALA A 264 19.60 36.30 -1.87
N TYR A 265 19.14 35.62 -2.93
CA TYR A 265 19.26 34.18 -3.13
C TYR A 265 20.16 33.83 -4.35
N ASP A 266 21.10 34.71 -4.69
CA ASP A 266 22.09 34.52 -5.77
C ASP A 266 21.48 34.37 -7.18
N TYR A 267 20.29 34.94 -7.42
CA TYR A 267 19.69 35.02 -8.76
C TYR A 267 19.93 36.39 -9.40
N ASN A 268 20.39 36.39 -10.65
CA ASN A 268 20.62 37.61 -11.43
C ASN A 268 19.28 38.25 -11.85
N LEU A 269 19.20 39.58 -11.73
CA LEU A 269 18.07 40.33 -12.27
C LEU A 269 18.11 40.37 -13.80
N PRO A 270 16.94 40.39 -14.48
CA PRO A 270 16.87 40.63 -15.91
C PRO A 270 17.58 41.94 -16.26
N ASP A 271 18.57 41.88 -17.16
CA ASP A 271 19.39 43.01 -17.61
C ASP A 271 20.12 43.78 -16.48
N GLY A 272 20.25 43.19 -15.29
CA GLY A 272 20.86 43.85 -14.13
C GLY A 272 20.08 45.07 -13.61
N LYS A 273 18.81 45.22 -14.00
CA LYS A 273 17.94 46.34 -13.60
C LYS A 273 16.84 45.88 -12.66
N GLN A 274 16.30 46.83 -11.90
CA GLN A 274 15.10 46.57 -11.10
C GLN A 274 13.94 46.16 -12.02
N ILE A 275 13.20 45.15 -11.57
CA ILE A 275 12.03 44.63 -12.28
C ILE A 275 10.95 45.70 -12.26
N GLN A 276 10.32 45.93 -13.41
CA GLN A 276 9.17 46.81 -13.53
C GLN A 276 8.09 46.11 -14.35
N PHE A 277 6.86 46.15 -13.86
CA PHE A 277 5.70 45.57 -14.53
C PHE A 277 4.79 46.67 -15.09
N ASP A 278 4.28 46.46 -16.29
CA ASP A 278 3.16 47.22 -16.82
C ASP A 278 1.85 46.79 -16.14
N LYS A 279 0.81 47.61 -16.26
CA LYS A 279 -0.53 47.30 -15.74
C LYS A 279 -1.20 46.15 -16.53
N GLU A 280 -0.83 45.97 -17.80
CA GLU A 280 -1.37 44.91 -18.66
C GLU A 280 -0.60 43.59 -18.55
N ASP A 281 0.54 43.58 -17.85
CA ASP A 281 1.28 42.33 -17.59
C ASP A 281 0.41 41.36 -16.77
N THR A 282 0.51 40.08 -17.11
CA THR A 282 -0.35 39.04 -16.54
C THR A 282 0.41 38.13 -15.59
N LEU A 283 -0.28 37.69 -14.55
CA LEU A 283 0.18 36.67 -13.62
C LEU A 283 -0.78 35.48 -13.68
N ALA A 284 -0.25 34.26 -13.64
CA ALA A 284 -1.02 33.03 -13.49
C ALA A 284 -1.14 32.69 -11.98
N PRO A 285 -2.31 32.83 -11.35
CA PRO A 285 -2.49 32.47 -9.95
C PRO A 285 -2.65 30.95 -9.80
N PHE A 286 -2.15 30.41 -8.69
CA PHE A 286 -2.35 29.02 -8.29
C PHE A 286 -3.08 28.97 -6.95
N GLN A 287 -4.04 28.07 -6.80
CA GLN A 287 -4.82 27.92 -5.56
C GLN A 287 -4.37 26.76 -4.67
N PHE A 288 -3.40 25.97 -5.14
CA PHE A 288 -2.88 24.81 -4.42
C PHE A 288 -1.36 24.83 -4.38
N LEU A 289 -0.81 24.66 -3.18
CA LEU A 289 0.62 24.53 -2.93
C LEU A 289 0.83 23.33 -2.00
N LYS A 290 1.68 22.40 -2.43
CA LYS A 290 2.08 21.22 -1.67
C LYS A 290 3.58 21.28 -1.42
N VAL A 291 3.98 21.31 -0.15
CA VAL A 291 5.40 21.42 0.24
C VAL A 291 5.83 20.12 0.89
N TYR A 292 6.86 19.49 0.32
CA TYR A 292 7.51 18.32 0.88
C TYR A 292 8.66 18.72 1.80
N TYR A 293 8.70 18.13 2.99
CA TYR A 293 9.78 18.33 3.96
C TYR A 293 10.12 17.02 4.68
N HIS A 294 11.31 16.98 5.27
CA HIS A 294 11.77 15.86 6.09
C HIS A 294 11.69 16.25 7.55
N HIS A 295 10.99 15.45 8.34
CA HIS A 295 10.90 15.71 9.76
C HIS A 295 12.22 15.31 10.45
N LEU A 296 12.88 16.26 11.11
CA LEU A 296 14.22 16.09 11.68
C LEU A 296 14.29 15.03 12.79
N GLY A 297 13.17 14.72 13.46
CA GLY A 297 13.13 13.77 14.57
C GLY A 297 13.03 12.30 14.17
N ASN A 298 12.45 11.99 13.01
CA ASN A 298 12.18 10.61 12.56
C ASN A 298 12.55 10.35 11.10
N TRP A 299 13.09 11.35 10.40
CA TRP A 299 13.55 11.29 9.00
C TRP A 299 12.49 10.84 8.00
N THR A 300 11.21 10.92 8.37
CA THR A 300 10.11 10.63 7.45
C THR A 300 9.82 11.84 6.58
N SER A 301 9.65 11.62 5.27
CA SER A 301 9.10 12.64 4.38
C SER A 301 7.63 12.89 4.71
N SER A 302 7.27 14.15 4.85
CA SER A 302 5.89 14.61 5.10
C SER A 302 5.56 15.72 4.11
N ALA A 303 4.28 16.02 3.95
CA ALA A 303 3.81 17.04 3.03
C ALA A 303 2.74 17.90 3.68
N ASP A 304 2.93 19.22 3.62
CA ASP A 304 1.92 20.19 4.00
C ASP A 304 1.17 20.66 2.75
N TYR A 305 -0.13 20.90 2.93
CA TYR A 305 -1.04 21.31 1.86
C TYR A 305 -1.60 22.68 2.19
N LEU A 306 -1.19 23.69 1.45
CA LEU A 306 -1.79 25.02 1.51
C LEU A 306 -2.79 25.15 0.35
N ARG A 307 -4.05 25.46 0.69
CA ARG A 307 -5.14 25.59 -0.27
C ARG A 307 -5.83 26.93 -0.06
N CYS A 308 -6.13 27.62 -1.15
CA CYS A 308 -6.83 28.90 -1.14
C CYS A 308 -8.19 28.82 -1.85
N ASN A 309 -8.73 27.60 -2.02
CA ASN A 309 -10.06 27.41 -2.60
C ASN A 309 -11.12 27.65 -1.50
N PRO A 310 -12.01 28.65 -1.64
CA PRO A 310 -13.01 28.97 -0.62
C PRO A 310 -14.08 27.88 -0.39
N ASN A 311 -14.15 26.86 -1.25
CA ASN A 311 -15.03 25.72 -1.05
C ASN A 311 -14.46 24.45 -1.70
N PHE A 312 -13.88 23.57 -0.88
CA PHE A 312 -13.36 22.28 -1.33
C PHE A 312 -14.20 21.14 -0.74
N HIS A 313 -15.02 20.49 -1.57
CA HIS A 313 -15.97 19.44 -1.15
C HIS A 313 -16.96 19.86 -0.04
N GLY A 314 -17.44 21.11 -0.05
CA GLY A 314 -18.43 21.57 0.92
C GLY A 314 -17.85 21.93 2.29
N GLN A 315 -16.51 22.05 2.37
CA GLN A 315 -15.83 22.58 3.54
C GLN A 315 -14.96 23.78 3.13
N PRO A 316 -14.95 24.87 3.92
CA PRO A 316 -14.14 26.05 3.65
C PRO A 316 -12.64 25.76 3.70
#